data_AF-A0A8D8BF26-F1
#
_entry.id   AF-A0A8D8BF26-F1
#
_cell.length_a   1.000
_cell.length_b   1.000
_cell.length_c   1.000
_cell.angle_alpha   90.00
_cell.angle_beta   90.00
_cell.angle_gamma   90.00
#
_symmetry.space_group_name_H-M   'P 1'
#
loop_
_entity.id
_entity.type
_entity.pdbx_description
1 polymer ?
#
loop_
_entity_poly.entity_id
_entity_poly.type
_entity_poly.pdbx_seq_one_letter_code
_entity_poly.pdbx_strand_id
1 'polypeptide(L)'
;QFQFSAREPTSFLSSLLCTELNMPKARKEPVNAVQVFGRKKTATAVAYCKRGRGLLRVNGRPLDQIEPKILQYKLQEPLLLLGKEKFAGVDIRIRVSGGGHVAQVYAIRQAISKALVSFYQKYVDEASRKELKDILTQYDRTLLVADPRRCEPKKFGGPGARARYQKSYR
;
A
#
# COMPACT_ATOMS: atom_id res chain seq x y z
N GLN A 1 -37.46 -54.32 -51.04
CA GLN A 1 -36.34 -54.76 -50.18
C GLN A 1 -35.16 -55.07 -51.10
N PHE A 2 -33.92 -54.91 -50.63
CA PHE A 2 -32.61 -54.91 -51.35
C PHE A 2 -32.18 -53.53 -51.87
N GLN A 3 -31.53 -52.72 -51.01
CA GLN A 3 -30.08 -52.63 -50.75
C GLN A 3 -29.27 -52.07 -51.93
N PHE A 4 -29.04 -50.75 -51.89
CA PHE A 4 -27.99 -50.07 -52.64
C PHE A 4 -26.69 -50.14 -51.82
N SER A 5 -25.65 -50.77 -52.37
CA SER A 5 -24.29 -50.73 -51.83
C SER A 5 -23.29 -50.41 -52.94
N ALA A 6 -22.65 -49.24 -52.85
CA ALA A 6 -21.29 -48.97 -53.34
C ALA A 6 -20.91 -47.56 -52.86
N ARG A 7 -20.02 -47.48 -51.87
CA ARG A 7 -18.64 -46.95 -51.96
C ARG A 7 -18.57 -45.44 -52.19
N GLU A 8 -18.02 -44.74 -51.19
CA GLU A 8 -16.91 -43.78 -51.33
C GLU A 8 -16.40 -43.33 -49.93
N PRO A 9 -15.18 -42.75 -49.83
CA PRO A 9 -14.11 -43.26 -48.96
C PRO A 9 -14.04 -42.63 -47.57
N THR A 10 -13.62 -43.45 -46.60
CA THR A 10 -13.18 -43.02 -45.26
C THR A 10 -11.95 -42.12 -45.38
N SER A 11 -12.17 -40.82 -45.26
CA SER A 11 -11.14 -39.80 -45.12
C SER A 11 -10.46 -39.92 -43.76
N PHE A 12 -9.16 -40.27 -43.82
CA PHE A 12 -8.08 -39.74 -42.96
C PHE A 12 -8.47 -39.30 -41.54
N LEU A 13 -8.65 -40.28 -40.65
CA LEU A 13 -8.46 -40.08 -39.21
C LEU A 13 -6.99 -40.26 -38.87
N SER A 14 -6.22 -39.17 -38.80
CA SER A 14 -5.00 -39.09 -38.00
C SER A 14 -4.43 -37.68 -38.08
N SER A 15 -4.06 -37.14 -36.91
CA SER A 15 -3.25 -35.95 -36.65
C SER A 15 -3.93 -34.58 -36.71
N LEU A 16 -4.90 -34.34 -35.81
CA LEU A 16 -5.12 -33.00 -35.25
C LEU A 16 -5.31 -33.13 -33.73
N LEU A 17 -4.27 -33.61 -33.05
CA LEU A 17 -4.15 -33.47 -31.61
C LEU A 17 -3.46 -32.15 -31.31
N CYS A 18 -4.23 -31.28 -30.66
CA CYS A 18 -3.75 -30.31 -29.69
C CYS A 18 -2.84 -29.18 -30.21
N THR A 19 -3.41 -28.24 -30.97
CA THR A 19 -2.97 -26.85 -30.83
C THR A 19 -3.70 -26.25 -29.64
N GLU A 20 -3.00 -26.16 -28.51
CA GLU A 20 -3.46 -25.42 -27.34
C GLU A 20 -3.92 -24.02 -27.76
N LEU A 21 -5.23 -23.76 -27.63
CA LEU A 21 -5.77 -22.42 -27.66
C LEU A 21 -5.23 -21.69 -26.43
N ASN A 22 -4.13 -20.97 -26.62
CA ASN A 22 -3.63 -19.97 -25.69
C ASN A 22 -4.70 -18.85 -25.60
N MET A 23 -5.69 -19.04 -24.74
CA MET A 23 -6.74 -18.06 -24.50
C MET A 23 -6.08 -16.75 -24.03
N PRO A 24 -6.37 -15.60 -24.67
CA PRO A 24 -5.87 -14.32 -24.19
C PRO A 24 -6.43 -14.09 -22.78
N LYS A 25 -5.55 -13.98 -21.77
CA LYS A 25 -5.91 -13.61 -20.40
C LYS A 25 -6.90 -12.44 -20.44
N ALA A 26 -8.08 -12.65 -19.87
CA ALA A 26 -9.14 -11.65 -19.82
C ALA A 26 -8.58 -10.31 -19.34
N ARG A 27 -8.75 -9.27 -20.17
CA ARG A 27 -8.33 -7.91 -19.85
C ARG A 27 -9.15 -7.46 -18.63
N LYS A 28 -8.53 -7.43 -17.45
CA LYS A 28 -9.16 -6.89 -16.24
C LYS A 28 -9.51 -5.43 -16.50
N GLU A 29 -10.77 -5.07 -16.26
CA GLU A 29 -11.23 -3.68 -16.27
C GLU A 29 -10.34 -2.82 -15.36
N PRO A 30 -10.08 -1.55 -15.72
CA PRO A 30 -9.24 -0.66 -14.92
C PRO A 30 -9.89 -0.44 -13.55
N VAL A 31 -9.31 -1.05 -12.52
CA VAL A 31 -9.81 -0.94 -11.16
C VAL A 31 -9.51 0.46 -10.64
N ASN A 32 -10.53 1.17 -10.16
CA ASN A 32 -10.39 2.48 -9.52
C ASN A 32 -9.53 2.34 -8.26
N ALA A 33 -8.24 2.65 -8.41
CA ALA A 33 -7.24 2.44 -7.40
C ALA A 33 -6.19 3.55 -7.35
N VAL A 34 -5.69 3.81 -6.15
CA VAL A 34 -4.64 4.78 -5.89
C VAL A 34 -3.52 4.11 -5.11
N GLN A 35 -2.29 4.32 -5.55
CA GLN A 35 -1.10 3.89 -4.84
C GLN A 35 -0.38 5.10 -4.26
N VAL A 36 -0.07 5.04 -2.97
CA VAL A 36 0.63 6.12 -2.26
C VAL A 36 1.67 5.53 -1.32
N PHE A 37 2.64 6.35 -0.92
CA PHE A 37 3.70 5.95 0.00
C PHE A 37 3.81 6.87 1.24
N GLY A 38 4.11 6.26 2.37
CA GLY A 38 4.54 6.90 3.62
C GLY A 38 5.98 6.51 3.95
N ARG A 39 6.74 7.44 4.53
CA ARG A 39 8.15 7.21 4.89
C ARG A 39 8.48 7.86 6.22
N LYS A 40 9.16 7.10 7.09
CA LYS A 40 9.75 7.62 8.32
C LYS A 40 11.06 6.88 8.56
N LYS A 41 12.17 7.62 8.68
CA LYS A 41 13.51 7.00 8.65
C LYS A 41 13.57 5.97 7.51
N THR A 42 14.28 4.87 7.67
CA THR A 42 14.42 3.83 6.63
C THR A 42 13.14 3.02 6.38
N ALA A 43 12.07 3.22 7.14
CA ALA A 43 10.80 2.52 6.91
C ALA A 43 10.03 3.12 5.72
N THR A 44 9.55 2.24 4.85
CA THR A 44 8.70 2.56 3.70
C THR A 44 7.39 1.79 3.80
N ALA A 45 6.28 2.52 3.75
CA ALA A 45 4.93 1.95 3.72
C ALA A 45 4.27 2.32 2.40
N VAL A 46 3.86 1.32 1.62
CA VAL A 46 3.17 1.49 0.34
C VAL A 46 1.71 1.09 0.55
N ALA A 47 0.80 2.04 0.41
CA ALA A 47 -0.63 1.83 0.52
C ALA A 47 -1.25 1.71 -0.88
N TYR A 48 -2.05 0.67 -1.06
CA TYR A 48 -2.89 0.44 -2.23
C TYR A 48 -4.34 0.57 -1.82
N CYS A 49 -5.03 1.54 -2.40
CA CYS A 49 -6.37 1.95 -2.01
C CYS A 49 -7.30 1.69 -3.17
N LYS A 50 -8.39 0.99 -2.91
CA LYS A 50 -9.41 0.66 -3.91
C LYS A 50 -10.80 0.96 -3.33
N ARG A 51 -11.79 1.18 -4.20
CA ARG A 51 -13.20 1.20 -3.76
C ARG A 51 -13.55 -0.13 -3.10
N GLY A 52 -14.22 -0.08 -1.95
CA GLY A 52 -14.42 -1.27 -1.12
C GLY A 52 -15.34 -1.07 0.08
N ARG A 53 -15.20 -1.94 1.09
CA ARG A 53 -16.06 -2.05 2.27
C ARG A 53 -15.39 -1.55 3.57
N GLY A 54 -14.25 -0.86 3.47
CA GLY A 54 -13.52 -0.36 4.65
C GLY A 54 -12.47 -1.32 5.22
N LEU A 55 -11.97 -2.28 4.42
CA LEU A 55 -10.97 -3.24 4.89
C LEU A 55 -9.58 -2.61 4.96
N LEU A 56 -9.06 -2.45 6.18
CA LEU A 56 -7.68 -2.01 6.45
C LEU A 56 -6.79 -3.18 6.84
N ARG A 57 -5.76 -3.45 6.03
CA ARG A 57 -4.79 -4.51 6.29
C ARG A 57 -3.35 -4.04 6.09
N VAL A 58 -2.47 -4.40 7.01
CA VAL A 58 -1.03 -4.14 6.95
C VAL A 58 -0.28 -5.47 6.88
N ASN A 59 0.48 -5.70 5.82
CA ASN A 59 1.23 -6.94 5.59
C ASN A 59 0.35 -8.22 5.68
N GLY A 60 -0.94 -8.10 5.35
CA GLY A 60 -1.91 -9.20 5.43
C GLY A 60 -2.61 -9.37 6.78
N ARG A 61 -2.20 -8.63 7.81
CA ARG A 61 -2.80 -8.63 9.15
C ARG A 61 -3.73 -7.41 9.37
N PRO A 62 -4.74 -7.48 10.24
CA PRO A 62 -5.53 -6.32 10.64
C PRO A 62 -4.70 -5.33 11.47
N LEU A 63 -5.20 -4.09 11.62
CA LEU A 63 -4.48 -3.01 12.33
C LEU A 63 -4.20 -3.34 13.81
N ASP A 64 -5.10 -4.07 14.47
CA ASP A 64 -5.01 -4.36 15.91
C ASP A 64 -3.92 -5.39 16.25
N GLN A 65 -3.42 -6.12 15.26
CA GLN A 65 -2.37 -7.13 15.43
C GLN A 65 -0.97 -6.57 15.15
N ILE A 66 -0.82 -5.25 14.99
CA ILE A 66 0.49 -4.63 14.75
C ILE A 66 1.19 -4.41 16.09
N GLU A 67 2.43 -4.88 16.17
CA GLU A 67 3.29 -4.68 17.33
C GLU A 67 4.13 -3.40 17.17
N PRO A 68 4.39 -2.64 18.25
CA PRO A 68 3.97 -2.81 19.65
C PRO A 68 2.57 -2.25 19.96
N LYS A 69 1.87 -2.85 20.93
CA LYS A 69 0.50 -2.48 21.34
C LYS A 69 0.35 -1.00 21.74
N ILE A 70 1.36 -0.43 22.40
CA ILE A 70 1.37 0.95 22.88
C ILE A 70 1.20 1.96 21.71
N LEU A 71 1.75 1.63 20.54
CA LEU A 71 1.74 2.52 19.37
C LEU A 71 0.52 2.29 18.46
N GLN A 72 -0.38 1.35 18.79
CA GLN A 72 -1.59 1.10 18.00
C GLN A 72 -2.52 2.32 17.97
N TYR A 73 -2.60 3.07 19.07
CA TYR A 73 -3.34 4.33 19.11
C TYR A 73 -2.87 5.32 18.05
N LYS A 74 -1.55 5.39 17.78
CA LYS A 74 -1.00 6.26 16.72
C LYS A 74 -1.43 5.84 15.31
N LEU A 75 -1.70 4.56 15.08
CA LEU A 75 -2.23 4.08 13.80
C LEU A 75 -3.71 4.42 13.63
N GLN A 76 -4.46 4.47 14.73
CA GLN A 76 -5.89 4.74 14.72
C GLN A 76 -6.23 6.24 14.67
N GLU A 77 -5.30 7.14 15.00
CA GLU A 77 -5.48 8.60 14.89
C GLU A 77 -6.14 9.07 13.57
N PRO A 78 -5.66 8.70 12.37
CA PRO A 78 -6.33 9.13 11.14
C PRO A 78 -7.76 8.59 10.98
N LEU A 79 -8.07 7.43 11.57
CA LEU A 79 -9.42 6.86 11.59
C LEU A 79 -10.34 7.64 12.53
N LEU A 80 -9.83 8.04 13.68
CA LEU A 80 -10.56 8.80 14.68
C LEU A 80 -10.82 10.24 14.23
N LEU A 81 -9.84 10.89 13.59
CA LEU A 81 -9.94 12.28 13.15
C LEU A 81 -10.93 12.49 12.00
N LEU A 82 -10.95 11.56 11.04
CA LEU A 82 -11.78 11.69 9.83
C LEU A 82 -13.14 11.00 9.95
N GLY A 83 -13.34 10.21 11.00
CA GLY A 83 -14.53 9.39 11.22
C GLY A 83 -14.54 8.12 10.35
N LYS A 84 -15.16 7.05 10.89
CA LYS A 84 -15.24 5.73 10.22
C LYS A 84 -16.01 5.76 8.90
N GLU A 85 -16.93 6.72 8.73
CA GLU A 85 -17.78 6.87 7.55
C GLU A 85 -16.97 7.07 6.27
N LYS A 86 -15.91 7.89 6.33
CA LYS A 86 -15.05 8.17 5.17
C LYS A 86 -14.22 6.95 4.75
N PHE A 87 -13.99 6.01 5.67
CA PHE A 87 -13.26 4.77 5.38
C PHE A 87 -14.18 3.64 4.90
N ALA A 88 -15.48 3.67 5.20
CA ALA A 88 -16.40 2.60 4.84
C ALA A 88 -16.46 2.30 3.32
N GLY A 89 -16.20 3.30 2.47
CA GLY A 89 -16.18 3.15 1.00
C GLY A 89 -14.83 2.74 0.39
N VAL A 90 -13.78 2.58 1.20
CA VAL A 90 -12.40 2.38 0.70
C VAL A 90 -11.71 1.21 1.41
N ASP A 91 -11.19 0.26 0.63
CA ASP A 91 -10.28 -0.77 1.15
C ASP A 91 -8.83 -0.33 0.98
N ILE A 92 -8.03 -0.46 2.03
CA ILE A 92 -6.63 -0.06 2.06
C ILE A 92 -5.75 -1.26 2.43
N ARG A 93 -4.87 -1.65 1.51
CA ARG A 93 -3.84 -2.68 1.71
C ARG A 93 -2.47 -2.03 1.78
N ILE A 94 -1.76 -2.24 2.87
CA ILE A 94 -0.47 -1.60 3.12
C ILE A 94 0.62 -2.66 3.16
N ARG A 95 1.68 -2.45 2.37
CA ARG A 95 2.92 -3.22 2.43
C ARG A 95 3.99 -2.37 3.08
N VAL A 96 4.65 -2.90 4.11
CA VAL A 96 5.66 -2.17 4.88
C VAL A 96 6.96 -2.94 4.88
N SER A 97 8.06 -2.24 4.61
CA SER A 97 9.42 -2.77 4.60
C SER A 97 10.42 -1.78 5.20
N GLY A 98 11.51 -2.32 5.75
CA GLY A 98 12.61 -1.55 6.34
C GLY A 98 12.30 -0.90 7.70
N GLY A 99 13.30 -0.21 8.25
CA GLY A 99 13.21 0.49 9.54
C GLY A 99 13.07 -0.43 10.74
N GLY A 100 12.41 0.07 11.78
CA GLY A 100 12.03 -0.67 12.98
C GLY A 100 10.59 -0.32 13.38
N HIS A 101 10.04 -1.00 14.38
CA HIS A 101 8.60 -0.95 14.70
C HIS A 101 8.02 0.46 14.81
N VAL A 102 8.68 1.35 15.55
CA VAL A 102 8.23 2.74 15.72
C VAL A 102 8.18 3.47 14.39
N ALA A 103 9.24 3.39 13.60
CA ALA A 103 9.32 4.07 12.30
C ALA A 103 8.29 3.52 11.31
N GLN A 104 8.05 2.20 11.34
CA GLN A 104 7.02 1.56 10.53
C GLN A 104 5.62 2.08 10.88
N VAL A 105 5.30 2.20 12.17
CA VAL A 105 4.00 2.74 12.63
C VAL A 105 3.76 4.14 12.08
N TYR A 106 4.73 5.05 12.20
CA TYR A 106 4.58 6.40 11.64
C TYR A 106 4.49 6.41 10.11
N ALA A 107 5.19 5.51 9.42
CA ALA A 107 5.07 5.38 7.97
C ALA A 107 3.69 4.86 7.53
N ILE A 108 3.12 3.90 8.26
CA ILE A 108 1.75 3.38 8.03
C ILE A 108 0.72 4.48 8.26
N ARG A 109 0.82 5.17 9.41
CA ARG A 109 -0.04 6.30 9.77
C ARG A 109 -0.07 7.34 8.64
N GLN A 110 1.09 7.71 8.12
CA GLN A 110 1.22 8.64 6.99
C GLN A 110 0.61 8.07 5.70
N ALA A 111 0.82 6.78 5.42
CA ALA A 111 0.30 6.15 4.22
C ALA A 111 -1.23 6.10 4.20
N ILE A 112 -1.88 5.85 5.35
CA ILE A 112 -3.35 5.86 5.51
C ILE A 112 -3.93 7.25 5.23
N SER A 113 -3.34 8.29 5.79
CA SER A 113 -3.82 9.67 5.57
C SER A 113 -3.69 10.09 4.11
N LYS A 114 -2.53 9.85 3.49
CA LYS A 114 -2.33 10.19 2.08
C LYS A 114 -3.21 9.38 1.14
N ALA A 115 -3.40 8.09 1.44
CA ALA A 115 -4.28 7.18 0.72
C ALA A 115 -5.68 7.78 0.53
N LEU A 116 -6.30 8.23 1.62
CA LEU A 116 -7.61 8.86 1.56
C LEU A 116 -7.59 10.16 0.77
N VAL A 117 -6.68 11.09 1.08
CA VAL A 117 -6.63 12.39 0.39
C VAL A 117 -6.44 12.21 -1.12
N SER A 118 -5.60 11.27 -1.54
CA SER A 118 -5.39 10.98 -2.97
C SER A 118 -6.56 10.24 -3.61
N PHE A 119 -7.31 9.43 -2.85
CA PHE A 119 -8.52 8.79 -3.34
C PHE A 119 -9.64 9.81 -3.59
N TYR A 120 -9.89 10.70 -2.64
CA TYR A 120 -10.88 11.77 -2.77
C TYR A 120 -10.53 12.73 -3.91
N GLN A 121 -9.24 13.06 -4.09
CA GLN A 121 -8.78 13.90 -5.20
C GLN A 121 -9.13 13.32 -6.58
N LYS A 122 -9.10 12.00 -6.75
CA LYS A 122 -9.27 11.36 -8.06
C LYS A 122 -10.72 10.98 -8.36
N TYR A 123 -11.52 10.69 -7.34
CA TYR A 123 -12.74 9.90 -7.49
C TYR A 123 -13.98 10.47 -6.80
N VAL A 124 -13.86 11.56 -6.04
CA VAL A 124 -14.96 12.19 -5.30
C VAL A 124 -15.03 13.66 -5.71
N ASP A 125 -14.51 14.60 -4.91
CA ASP A 125 -14.57 16.04 -5.18
C ASP A 125 -13.34 16.76 -4.61
N GLU A 126 -13.03 17.94 -5.15
CA GLU A 126 -11.92 18.76 -4.66
C GLU A 126 -12.22 19.45 -3.32
N ALA A 127 -13.48 19.83 -3.07
CA ALA A 127 -13.90 20.47 -1.83
C ALA A 127 -13.72 19.55 -0.63
N SER A 128 -14.25 18.32 -0.71
CA SER A 128 -14.10 17.29 0.33
C SER A 128 -12.63 16.91 0.55
N ARG A 129 -11.82 16.87 -0.53
CA ARG A 129 -10.37 16.66 -0.43
C ARG A 129 -9.67 17.77 0.36
N LYS A 130 -10.09 19.03 0.19
CA LYS A 130 -9.52 20.17 0.91
C LYS A 130 -9.86 20.12 2.39
N GLU A 131 -11.12 19.85 2.74
CA GLU A 131 -11.56 19.67 4.13
C GLU A 131 -10.75 18.58 4.86
N LEU A 132 -10.61 17.40 4.26
CA LEU A 132 -9.83 16.30 4.84
C LEU A 132 -8.37 16.69 5.02
N LYS A 133 -7.78 17.40 4.04
CA LYS A 133 -6.40 17.86 4.11
C LYS A 133 -6.19 18.88 5.22
N ASP A 134 -7.13 19.80 5.40
CA ASP A 134 -7.04 20.87 6.39
C ASP A 134 -7.16 20.29 7.81
N ILE A 135 -8.12 19.38 8.06
CA ILE A 135 -8.26 18.66 9.34
C ILE A 135 -6.96 17.91 9.70
N LEU A 136 -6.40 17.16 8.74
CA LEU A 136 -5.17 16.40 8.96
C LEU A 136 -3.96 17.32 9.21
N THR A 137 -3.87 18.43 8.48
CA THR A 137 -2.75 19.37 8.60
C THR A 137 -2.81 20.14 9.92
N GLN A 138 -4.01 20.51 10.36
CA GLN A 138 -4.23 21.21 11.63
C GLN A 138 -3.86 20.33 12.83
N TYR A 139 -4.16 19.03 12.77
CA TYR A 139 -3.78 18.09 13.82
C TYR A 139 -2.28 17.78 13.79
N ASP A 140 -1.76 17.29 12.67
CA ASP A 140 -0.36 16.90 12.55
C ASP A 140 0.11 16.90 11.09
N ARG A 141 1.00 17.85 10.77
CA ARG A 141 1.62 17.98 9.45
C ARG A 141 2.33 16.70 8.99
N THR A 142 2.83 15.87 9.91
CA THR A 142 3.55 14.63 9.60
C THR A 142 2.67 13.52 9.02
N LEU A 143 1.33 13.64 9.14
CA LEU A 143 0.37 12.73 8.50
C LEU A 143 0.40 12.84 6.98
N LEU A 144 0.71 14.02 6.44
CA LEU A 144 0.79 14.26 5.01
C LEU A 144 2.23 14.45 4.54
N VAL A 145 3.06 15.15 5.31
CA VAL A 145 4.45 15.45 4.93
C VAL A 145 5.42 14.48 5.62
N ALA A 146 6.36 13.91 4.87
CA ALA A 146 7.33 12.98 5.45
C ALA A 146 8.38 13.76 6.25
N ASP A 147 8.79 13.21 7.40
CA ASP A 147 9.91 13.76 8.16
C ASP A 147 11.24 13.48 7.44
N PRO A 148 11.99 14.51 7.02
CA PRO A 148 13.23 14.34 6.27
C PRO A 148 14.40 13.81 7.12
N ARG A 149 14.32 13.83 8.46
CA ARG A 149 15.45 13.52 9.35
C ARG A 149 16.02 12.11 9.14
N ARG A 150 17.35 12.02 9.08
CA ARG A 150 18.16 10.79 8.93
C ARG A 150 19.35 10.77 9.88
N CYS A 151 19.91 9.58 10.11
CA CYS A 151 21.13 9.45 10.89
C CYS A 151 22.29 10.05 10.10
N GLU A 152 23.03 10.94 10.74
CA GLU A 152 24.30 11.45 10.22
C GLU A 152 25.33 10.32 10.18
N PRO A 153 26.21 10.28 9.16
CA PRO A 153 27.30 9.30 9.11
C PRO A 153 28.31 9.51 10.24
N LYS A 154 28.97 8.43 10.66
CA LYS A 154 30.05 8.48 11.65
C LYS A 154 31.26 9.22 11.09
N LYS A 155 31.87 10.11 11.89
CA LYS A 155 33.14 10.77 11.58
C LYS A 155 34.29 10.05 12.29
N PHE A 156 35.48 10.01 11.68
CA PHE A 156 36.68 9.44 12.31
C PHE A 156 37.09 10.22 13.57
N GLY A 157 37.80 9.59 14.52
CA GLY A 157 38.25 10.26 15.76
C GLY A 157 37.20 10.33 16.88
N GLY A 158 36.21 9.45 16.86
CA GLY A 158 35.25 9.30 17.94
C GLY A 158 34.24 8.19 17.70
N PRO A 159 33.39 7.88 18.70
CA PRO A 159 32.41 6.80 18.58
C PRO A 159 31.21 7.15 17.69
N GLY A 160 30.88 8.43 17.50
CA GLY A 160 29.66 8.86 16.82
C GLY A 160 29.85 9.92 15.73
N ALA A 161 28.73 10.42 15.19
CA ALA A 161 28.73 11.47 14.16
C ALA A 161 29.34 12.79 14.65
N ARG A 162 29.12 13.14 15.93
CA ARG A 162 29.61 14.37 16.56
C ARG A 162 30.47 14.13 17.81
N ALA A 163 30.26 13.01 18.50
CA ALA A 163 31.04 12.64 19.67
C ALA A 163 32.51 12.38 19.31
N ARG A 164 33.42 12.97 20.06
CA ARG A 164 34.88 12.76 19.96
C ARG A 164 35.37 12.01 21.20
N TYR A 165 36.48 11.29 21.07
CA TYR A 165 37.15 10.75 22.25
C TYR A 165 37.64 11.91 23.13
N GLN A 166 37.62 11.70 24.45
CA GLN A 166 38.07 12.70 25.40
C GLN A 166 39.56 13.02 25.17
N LYS A 167 39.88 14.31 25.04
CA LYS A 167 41.26 14.77 24.88
C LYS A 167 41.90 14.97 26.25
N SER A 168 43.03 14.32 26.51
CA SER A 168 43.90 14.61 27.64
C SER A 168 44.93 15.67 27.24
N TYR A 169 44.98 16.79 27.97
CA TYR A 169 46.01 17.80 27.80
C TYR A 169 47.16 17.53 28.79
N ARG A 170 48.38 17.86 28.38
CA ARG A 170 49.59 17.86 29.21
C ARG A 170 50.28 19.20 29.00
#